data_AF-A0A5C4RAV2-F1
#
_entry.id   AF-A0A5C4RAV2-F1
#
_cell.length_a   1.000
_cell.length_b   1.000
_cell.length_c   1.000
_cell.angle_alpha   90.00
_cell.angle_beta   90.00
_cell.angle_gamma   90.00
#
_symmetry.space_group_name_H-M   'P 1'
#
loop_
_entity.id
_entity.type
_entity.pdbx_description
1 polymer ?
#
loop_
_entity_poly.entity_id
_entity_poly.type
_entity_poly.pdbx_seq_one_letter_code
_entity_poly.pdbx_strand_id
1 'polypeptide(L)'
;MRWRDGGLVFRGTHGCPVSGSEVPRCETFGAWQPPVAGSPAHGANIAVEPIKIQCRKRSGPGMGEFAAAAQRHAALTDFSRARRSLSLVRDRPGTEAAMPVMRMDADQPVPPALRDAARRLPAGAPVLVMLHGYRYSPAHPAYDPHRHILSPQAGPGGISWPQQLGFQGDPSEGLALACGWEARGRLRHAYDRAAGAGADLGAMIDDLATLAGRPVGLIGHSLGGRVALQALAHAAPGRIGRIVLLNAAEFQDAAQSALDSPAGRMAEVLNVTARENDLFDFALEQLLSRGRRRALGAGLAQARANWVDLQIDDAATLEALETLGFPTARGARLMSHWTPYRRQGLFAFYRAALCHPWALPLGLLRHHLPVRPQPRWSRLRAGPVSLGGMRA
;
A
#
# COMPACT_ATOMS: atom_id res chain seq x y z
N MET A 1 23.37 -6.36 -33.26
CA MET A 1 22.85 -4.98 -33.33
C MET A 1 24.03 -4.02 -33.42
N ARG A 2 24.17 -3.26 -34.51
CA ARG A 2 25.14 -2.16 -34.63
C ARG A 2 24.39 -0.88 -34.99
N TRP A 3 24.77 0.20 -34.34
CA TRP A 3 24.13 1.51 -34.33
C TRP A 3 24.94 2.43 -35.24
N ARG A 4 24.33 3.02 -36.27
CA ARG A 4 24.82 4.23 -36.94
C ARG A 4 23.63 5.05 -37.45
N ASP A 5 23.71 6.34 -37.13
CA ASP A 5 23.07 7.48 -37.77
C ASP A 5 21.53 7.46 -37.91
N GLY A 6 20.88 7.96 -36.86
CA GLY A 6 19.84 8.99 -37.03
C GLY A 6 18.42 8.58 -37.38
N GLY A 7 18.05 7.30 -37.45
CA GLY A 7 16.64 6.93 -37.61
C GLY A 7 16.38 5.45 -37.84
N LEU A 8 15.31 4.93 -37.24
CA LEU A 8 14.89 3.55 -37.41
C LEU A 8 14.05 3.42 -38.69
N VAL A 9 14.58 2.72 -39.70
CA VAL A 9 13.84 2.36 -40.92
C VAL A 9 13.23 0.96 -40.73
N PHE A 10 11.90 0.86 -40.73
CA PHE A 10 11.19 -0.42 -40.83
C PHE A 10 10.92 -0.74 -42.31
N ARG A 11 11.50 -1.82 -42.83
CA ARG A 11 11.03 -2.44 -44.08
C ARG A 11 9.85 -3.36 -43.77
N GLY A 12 8.69 -3.04 -44.34
CA GLY A 12 7.55 -3.94 -44.44
C GLY A 12 7.54 -4.69 -45.77
N THR A 13 6.98 -5.91 -45.77
CA THR A 13 6.35 -6.60 -46.92
C THR A 13 5.27 -7.54 -46.33
N HIS A 14 3.98 -7.24 -46.55
CA HIS A 14 2.99 -7.92 -47.42
C HIS A 14 2.66 -9.39 -47.02
N GLY A 15 1.40 -9.87 -46.93
CA GLY A 15 0.12 -9.40 -47.48
C GLY A 15 -1.13 -10.02 -46.81
N CYS A 16 -2.28 -9.59 -47.35
CA CYS A 16 -3.69 -9.69 -46.91
C CYS A 16 -4.41 -10.90 -47.62
N PRO A 17 -5.77 -11.12 -47.68
CA PRO A 17 -6.93 -10.38 -47.12
C PRO A 17 -8.24 -11.19 -46.74
N VAL A 18 -9.31 -10.41 -46.41
CA VAL A 18 -10.82 -10.60 -46.46
C VAL A 18 -11.51 -11.67 -45.58
N SER A 19 -12.76 -11.56 -45.07
CA SER A 19 -14.00 -10.72 -45.27
C SER A 19 -14.92 -10.92 -44.03
N GLY A 20 -15.99 -10.17 -43.69
CA GLY A 20 -16.78 -9.09 -44.30
C GLY A 20 -18.01 -8.74 -43.40
N SER A 21 -18.74 -7.68 -43.79
CA SER A 21 -20.13 -7.26 -43.43
C SER A 21 -20.46 -7.01 -41.94
N GLU A 22 -21.16 -5.96 -41.49
CA GLU A 22 -22.18 -5.11 -42.12
C GLU A 22 -22.42 -3.88 -41.21
N VAL A 23 -22.73 -2.74 -41.81
CA VAL A 23 -23.13 -1.48 -41.17
C VAL A 23 -24.59 -1.23 -41.57
N PRO A 24 -25.39 -0.55 -40.73
CA PRO A 24 -26.29 0.45 -41.27
C PRO A 24 -26.09 1.84 -40.63
N ARG A 25 -25.98 2.83 -41.53
CA ARG A 25 -26.21 4.28 -41.32
C ARG A 25 -27.71 4.53 -41.13
N CYS A 26 -28.13 5.52 -40.34
CA CYS A 26 -28.61 6.88 -40.75
C CYS A 26 -29.73 7.18 -39.68
N GLU A 27 -30.03 8.37 -39.15
CA GLU A 27 -30.16 9.72 -39.70
C GLU A 27 -30.05 10.79 -38.58
N THR A 28 -29.72 12.00 -39.00
CA THR A 28 -29.67 13.31 -38.32
C THR A 28 -31.05 13.89 -37.99
N PHE A 29 -31.16 14.69 -36.92
CA PHE A 29 -31.93 15.97 -36.75
C PHE A 29 -31.87 16.36 -35.25
N GLY A 30 -31.72 17.60 -34.78
CA GLY A 30 -31.55 18.92 -35.37
C GLY A 30 -30.92 19.88 -34.35
N ALA A 31 -30.44 21.02 -34.83
CA ALA A 31 -29.94 22.14 -34.03
C ALA A 31 -31.10 23.04 -33.55
N TRP A 32 -30.97 23.71 -32.39
CA TRP A 32 -30.99 25.18 -32.22
C TRP A 32 -31.08 25.62 -30.73
N GLN A 33 -30.69 26.87 -30.45
CA GLN A 33 -30.29 27.46 -29.16
C GLN A 33 -31.41 28.27 -28.41
N PRO A 34 -31.12 29.25 -27.51
CA PRO A 34 -31.46 29.32 -26.07
C PRO A 34 -32.59 30.34 -25.72
N PRO A 35 -32.91 30.59 -24.42
CA PRO A 35 -32.60 31.92 -23.84
C PRO A 35 -32.23 31.91 -22.32
N VAL A 36 -31.25 32.69 -21.84
CA VAL A 36 -31.27 34.06 -21.22
C VAL A 36 -31.82 34.16 -19.77
N ALA A 37 -30.88 34.53 -18.88
CA ALA A 37 -30.87 35.21 -17.55
C ALA A 37 -32.14 35.52 -16.72
N GLY A 38 -32.01 35.34 -15.39
CA GLY A 38 -32.79 36.03 -14.35
C GLY A 38 -32.68 35.43 -12.93
N SER A 39 -31.89 36.04 -12.04
CA SER A 39 -31.82 35.81 -10.56
C SER A 39 -33.06 36.38 -9.82
N PRO A 40 -33.20 36.29 -8.48
CA PRO A 40 -32.91 35.23 -7.51
C PRO A 40 -34.12 34.92 -6.57
N ALA A 41 -33.92 33.97 -5.63
CA ALA A 41 -34.43 33.95 -4.25
C ALA A 41 -35.35 32.79 -3.80
N HIS A 42 -35.15 32.46 -2.51
CA HIS A 42 -35.96 31.68 -1.57
C HIS A 42 -35.82 30.15 -1.54
N GLY A 43 -35.57 29.68 -0.31
CA GLY A 43 -35.26 28.31 0.03
C GLY A 43 -36.49 27.41 0.07
N ALA A 44 -36.23 26.13 -0.12
CA ALA A 44 -37.15 25.06 0.22
C ALA A 44 -36.34 23.80 0.50
N ASN A 45 -36.67 23.15 1.61
CA ASN A 45 -36.19 21.85 2.05
C ASN A 45 -36.37 20.80 0.94
N ILE A 46 -35.31 20.07 0.59
CA ILE A 46 -35.42 18.88 -0.25
C ILE A 46 -35.40 17.66 0.66
N ALA A 47 -36.57 17.06 0.83
CA ALA A 47 -36.73 15.69 1.30
C ALA A 47 -36.17 14.74 0.23
N VAL A 48 -35.29 13.83 0.63
CA VAL A 48 -34.73 12.79 -0.24
C VAL A 48 -35.65 11.57 -0.15
N GLU A 49 -36.42 11.29 -1.20
CA GLU A 49 -37.09 9.99 -1.36
C GLU A 49 -36.06 8.91 -1.74
N PRO A 50 -36.14 7.70 -1.16
CA PRO A 50 -35.26 6.60 -1.54
C PRO A 50 -35.68 5.96 -2.87
N ILE A 51 -34.73 5.87 -3.80
CA ILE A 51 -34.81 5.11 -5.04
C ILE A 51 -35.03 3.62 -4.73
N LYS A 52 -36.18 3.06 -5.11
CA LYS A 52 -36.44 1.62 -5.10
C LYS A 52 -35.69 0.95 -6.26
N ILE A 53 -34.60 0.26 -5.96
CA ILE A 53 -33.95 -0.66 -6.91
C ILE A 53 -34.71 -1.98 -6.89
N GLN A 54 -35.46 -2.25 -7.96
CA GLN A 54 -36.10 -3.55 -8.18
C GLN A 54 -35.08 -4.50 -8.83
N CYS A 55 -34.43 -5.34 -8.02
CA CYS A 55 -33.62 -6.45 -8.53
C CYS A 55 -34.53 -7.57 -9.06
N ARG A 56 -34.55 -7.77 -10.38
CA ARG A 56 -35.11 -9.00 -10.98
C ARG A 56 -34.25 -10.20 -10.60
N LYS A 57 -34.86 -11.17 -9.91
CA LYS A 57 -34.26 -12.47 -9.58
C LYS A 57 -33.89 -13.25 -10.86
N ARG A 58 -32.62 -13.58 -11.03
CA ARG A 58 -32.18 -14.77 -11.78
C ARG A 58 -31.54 -15.73 -10.78
N SER A 59 -32.14 -16.90 -10.65
CA SER A 59 -31.76 -17.99 -9.75
C SER A 59 -30.63 -18.81 -10.35
N GLY A 60 -29.50 -18.89 -9.64
CA GLY A 60 -28.40 -19.82 -9.88
C GLY A 60 -27.67 -20.11 -8.55
N PRO A 61 -27.17 -21.34 -8.32
CA PRO A 61 -26.63 -21.75 -7.03
C PRO A 61 -25.21 -21.17 -6.82
N GLY A 62 -25.00 -20.44 -5.73
CA GLY A 62 -23.69 -19.84 -5.39
C GLY A 62 -23.74 -18.52 -4.58
N MET A 63 -24.93 -18.02 -4.22
CA MET A 63 -25.10 -16.67 -3.65
C MET A 63 -24.99 -16.55 -2.12
N GLY A 64 -24.74 -17.65 -1.39
CA GLY A 64 -24.67 -17.63 0.08
C GLY A 64 -23.50 -16.81 0.64
N GLU A 65 -22.34 -16.86 -0.02
CA GLU A 65 -21.13 -16.14 0.44
C GLU A 65 -21.10 -14.68 -0.04
N PHE A 66 -21.65 -14.38 -1.21
CA PHE A 66 -21.70 -13.01 -1.75
C PHE A 66 -22.71 -12.11 -1.03
N ALA A 67 -23.86 -12.65 -0.61
CA ALA A 67 -24.85 -11.90 0.17
C ALA A 67 -24.29 -11.50 1.56
N ALA A 68 -23.48 -12.38 2.17
CA ALA A 68 -22.83 -12.11 3.45
C ALA A 68 -21.68 -11.10 3.34
N ALA A 69 -21.02 -10.97 2.18
CA ALA A 69 -20.02 -9.94 1.93
C ALA A 69 -20.67 -8.56 1.67
N ALA A 70 -21.79 -8.52 0.92
CA ALA A 70 -22.53 -7.29 0.64
C ALA A 70 -23.17 -6.69 1.90
N GLN A 71 -23.72 -7.51 2.81
CA GLN A 71 -24.26 -7.03 4.09
C GLN A 71 -23.16 -6.49 5.02
N ARG A 72 -21.93 -7.00 4.95
CA ARG A 72 -20.78 -6.47 5.70
C ARG A 72 -20.22 -5.16 5.12
N HIS A 73 -20.38 -4.93 3.81
CA HIS A 73 -20.01 -3.68 3.15
C HIS A 73 -20.93 -2.50 3.55
N ALA A 74 -22.22 -2.78 3.81
CA ALA A 74 -23.16 -1.80 4.36
C ALA A 74 -22.75 -1.33 5.78
N ALA A 75 -22.16 -2.22 6.60
CA ALA A 75 -21.66 -1.85 7.93
C ALA A 75 -20.47 -0.88 7.88
N LEU A 76 -19.62 -0.95 6.84
CA LEU A 76 -18.49 -0.02 6.65
C LEU A 76 -18.96 1.39 6.24
N THR A 77 -20.08 1.49 5.53
CA THR A 77 -20.66 2.78 5.14
C THR A 77 -21.44 3.44 6.28
N ASP A 78 -22.07 2.66 7.17
CA ASP A 78 -22.82 3.19 8.31
C ASP A 78 -21.91 3.76 9.43
N PHE A 79 -20.72 3.18 9.62
CA PHE A 79 -19.72 3.69 10.57
C PHE A 79 -19.25 5.13 10.26
N SER A 80 -19.30 5.53 8.99
CA SER A 80 -18.92 6.88 8.56
C SER A 80 -19.98 7.94 8.88
N ARG A 81 -21.26 7.54 8.99
CA ARG A 81 -22.39 8.43 9.31
C ARG A 81 -22.56 8.63 10.82
N ALA A 82 -22.32 7.61 11.64
CA ALA A 82 -22.50 7.67 13.09
C ALA A 82 -21.58 8.70 13.80
N ARG A 83 -20.47 9.12 13.18
CA ARG A 83 -19.56 10.15 13.73
C ARG A 83 -20.13 11.57 13.75
N ARG A 84 -21.24 11.86 13.06
CA ARG A 84 -21.82 13.22 13.03
C ARG A 84 -22.81 13.52 14.17
N SER A 85 -23.14 12.57 15.05
CA SER A 85 -24.21 12.75 16.05
C SER A 85 -23.77 12.67 17.53
N LEU A 86 -22.48 12.53 17.83
CA LEU A 86 -21.99 12.43 19.22
C LEU A 86 -20.89 13.45 19.49
N SER A 87 -21.26 14.73 19.41
CA SER A 87 -20.48 15.83 19.98
C SER A 87 -21.35 16.53 21.00
N LEU A 88 -21.31 16.08 22.26
CA LEU A 88 -21.70 16.81 23.47
C LEU A 88 -21.64 15.87 24.69
N VAL A 89 -20.45 15.58 25.23
CA VAL A 89 -20.22 15.47 26.68
C VAL A 89 -18.76 15.86 26.93
N ARG A 90 -18.57 16.76 27.90
CA ARG A 90 -17.34 17.48 28.24
C ARG A 90 -16.59 16.78 29.38
N ASP A 91 -15.27 16.79 29.27
CA ASP A 91 -14.18 16.66 30.24
C ASP A 91 -14.32 15.83 31.54
N ARG A 92 -13.40 14.87 31.68
CA ARG A 92 -12.68 14.59 32.94
C ARG A 92 -11.17 14.62 32.69
N PRO A 93 -10.37 15.38 33.46
CA PRO A 93 -8.92 15.27 33.44
C PRO A 93 -8.48 14.18 34.44
N GLY A 94 -7.63 13.25 33.99
CA GLY A 94 -6.92 12.33 34.88
C GLY A 94 -7.11 10.85 34.57
N THR A 95 -6.42 10.34 33.54
CA THR A 95 -5.49 9.19 33.62
C THR A 95 -4.76 9.13 32.29
N GLU A 96 -3.44 9.04 32.32
CA GLU A 96 -2.56 8.94 31.16
C GLU A 96 -2.73 7.56 30.48
N ALA A 97 -3.86 7.37 29.80
CA ALA A 97 -4.13 6.22 28.94
C ALA A 97 -3.70 6.58 27.51
N ALA A 98 -2.40 6.63 27.27
CA ALA A 98 -1.78 6.98 25.98
C ALA A 98 -0.47 6.16 25.86
N MET A 99 -0.12 5.41 24.81
CA MET A 99 -0.63 5.14 23.46
C MET A 99 -0.05 3.76 23.06
N PRO A 100 -0.68 2.90 22.23
CA PRO A 100 -0.03 1.64 21.87
C PRO A 100 0.91 1.79 20.66
N VAL A 101 1.55 2.96 20.50
CA VAL A 101 2.69 3.13 19.59
C VAL A 101 3.95 2.99 20.42
N MET A 102 4.50 1.78 20.45
CA MET A 102 5.71 1.47 21.20
C MET A 102 6.94 1.63 20.32
N ARG A 103 8.02 2.16 20.91
CA ARG A 103 9.31 2.33 20.23
C ARG A 103 10.23 1.19 20.62
N MET A 104 10.98 0.71 19.65
CA MET A 104 12.03 -0.29 19.86
C MET A 104 13.05 -0.17 18.74
N ASP A 105 14.30 -0.47 19.04
CA ASP A 105 15.33 -0.65 18.02
C ASP A 105 15.63 -2.16 17.87
N ALA A 106 15.87 -2.61 16.63
CA ALA A 106 15.97 -4.03 16.29
C ALA A 106 17.11 -4.78 17.01
N ASP A 107 18.13 -4.06 17.47
CA ASP A 107 19.29 -4.58 18.20
C ASP A 107 19.09 -4.63 19.73
N GLN A 108 17.93 -4.21 20.22
CA GLN A 108 17.62 -4.17 21.65
C GLN A 108 16.74 -5.35 22.07
N PRO A 109 16.80 -5.79 23.33
CA PRO A 109 15.89 -6.80 23.84
C PRO A 109 14.46 -6.26 23.87
N VAL A 110 13.48 -7.16 23.68
CA VAL A 110 12.05 -6.84 23.75
C VAL A 110 11.71 -6.25 25.13
N PRO A 111 11.27 -4.98 25.22
CA PRO A 111 10.97 -4.36 26.51
C PRO A 111 9.84 -5.10 27.26
N PRO A 112 9.91 -5.24 28.60
CA PRO A 112 8.83 -5.85 29.38
C PRO A 112 7.46 -5.22 29.12
N ALA A 113 7.41 -3.90 28.97
CA ALA A 113 6.20 -3.15 28.65
C ALA A 113 5.58 -3.57 27.31
N LEU A 114 6.39 -3.94 26.32
CA LEU A 114 5.91 -4.40 25.01
C LEU A 114 5.30 -5.81 25.10
N ARG A 115 5.92 -6.70 25.87
CA ARG A 115 5.35 -8.04 26.14
C ARG A 115 4.02 -7.92 26.87
N ASP A 116 3.95 -7.04 27.84
CA ASP A 116 2.75 -6.75 28.61
C ASP A 116 1.61 -6.16 27.77
N ALA A 117 1.93 -5.22 26.88
CA ALA A 117 0.96 -4.69 25.93
C ALA A 117 0.44 -5.79 25.00
N ALA A 118 1.31 -6.64 24.46
CA ALA A 118 0.91 -7.75 23.61
C ALA A 118 -0.08 -8.71 24.31
N ARG A 119 0.12 -9.02 25.60
CA ARG A 119 -0.78 -9.87 26.40
C ARG A 119 -2.15 -9.23 26.66
N ARG A 120 -2.19 -7.91 26.83
CA ARG A 120 -3.42 -7.17 27.20
C ARG A 120 -4.23 -6.69 25.99
N LEU A 121 -3.82 -7.05 24.77
CA LEU A 121 -4.51 -6.61 23.56
C LEU A 121 -5.96 -7.10 23.51
N PRO A 122 -6.92 -6.21 23.19
CA PRO A 122 -8.29 -6.61 22.94
C PRO A 122 -8.38 -7.72 21.86
N ALA A 123 -9.43 -8.54 21.94
CA ALA A 123 -9.70 -9.55 20.94
C ALA A 123 -9.83 -8.90 19.54
N GLY A 124 -9.17 -9.48 18.54
CA GLY A 124 -9.19 -8.97 17.16
C GLY A 124 -8.33 -7.74 16.86
N ALA A 125 -7.85 -6.98 17.87
CA ALA A 125 -6.95 -5.85 17.67
C ALA A 125 -5.61 -6.25 16.99
N PRO A 126 -5.15 -5.53 15.95
CA PRO A 126 -3.96 -5.94 15.18
C PRO A 126 -2.65 -5.72 15.96
N VAL A 127 -1.60 -6.45 15.56
CA VAL A 127 -0.21 -6.18 15.97
C VAL A 127 0.59 -5.85 14.72
N LEU A 128 1.12 -4.63 14.61
CA LEU A 128 1.85 -4.17 13.44
C LEU A 128 3.26 -3.68 13.79
N VAL A 129 4.24 -4.02 12.94
CA VAL A 129 5.60 -3.47 13.00
C VAL A 129 5.85 -2.59 11.78
N MET A 130 6.36 -1.39 12.03
CA MET A 130 6.69 -0.40 11.02
C MET A 130 8.21 -0.25 10.89
N LEU A 131 8.71 -0.36 9.66
CA LEU A 131 10.14 -0.42 9.34
C LEU A 131 10.52 0.71 8.39
N HIS A 132 11.34 1.63 8.87
CA HIS A 132 11.86 2.73 8.07
C HIS A 132 12.90 2.27 7.04
N GLY A 133 13.19 3.15 6.07
CA GLY A 133 14.18 2.91 5.02
C GLY A 133 15.59 3.45 5.31
N TYR A 134 16.39 3.54 4.24
CA TYR A 134 17.74 4.08 4.25
C TYR A 134 17.81 5.53 4.77
N ARG A 135 18.93 5.91 5.38
CA ARG A 135 19.27 7.25 5.94
C ARG A 135 18.75 7.57 7.35
N TYR A 136 17.91 6.73 7.94
CA TYR A 136 17.49 6.86 9.34
C TYR A 136 18.48 6.16 10.28
N SER A 137 18.58 6.66 11.50
CA SER A 137 19.42 6.12 12.57
C SER A 137 18.83 6.49 13.92
N PRO A 138 18.41 5.52 14.76
CA PRO A 138 17.95 5.78 16.12
C PRO A 138 19.01 6.46 17.00
N ALA A 139 20.29 6.21 16.73
CA ALA A 139 21.41 6.79 17.47
C ALA A 139 21.64 8.29 17.19
N HIS A 140 21.01 8.87 16.17
CA HIS A 140 21.22 10.25 15.76
C HIS A 140 19.91 11.05 15.76
N PRO A 141 19.68 11.98 16.71
CA PRO A 141 18.41 12.71 16.84
C PRO A 141 17.88 13.37 15.56
N ALA A 142 18.76 13.89 14.70
CA ALA A 142 18.37 14.51 13.43
C ALA A 142 17.83 13.51 12.39
N TYR A 143 18.17 12.23 12.52
CA TYR A 143 17.79 11.14 11.62
C TYR A 143 17.02 10.04 12.35
N ASP A 144 16.58 10.31 13.57
CA ASP A 144 15.90 9.34 14.44
C ASP A 144 14.50 9.06 13.88
N PRO A 145 14.22 7.84 13.41
CA PRO A 145 12.93 7.50 12.81
C PRO A 145 11.77 7.74 13.80
N HIS A 146 12.01 7.61 15.11
CA HIS A 146 11.01 7.81 16.17
C HIS A 146 10.62 9.27 16.39
N ARG A 147 11.41 10.20 15.82
CA ARG A 147 11.12 11.65 15.76
C ARG A 147 10.60 12.09 14.38
N HIS A 148 10.59 11.18 13.41
CA HIS A 148 10.23 11.45 12.02
C HIS A 148 9.06 10.55 11.59
N ILE A 149 9.27 9.62 10.66
CA ILE A 149 8.17 8.87 10.02
C ILE A 149 7.51 7.85 10.95
N LEU A 150 8.20 7.42 12.01
CA LEU A 150 7.69 6.49 13.00
C LEU A 150 7.27 7.18 14.30
N SER A 151 7.24 8.52 14.34
CA SER A 151 6.71 9.24 15.50
C SER A 151 5.20 8.98 15.65
N PRO A 152 4.64 8.96 16.88
CA PRO A 152 3.20 8.79 17.08
C PRO A 152 2.34 9.90 16.45
N GLN A 153 2.92 11.09 16.25
CA GLN A 153 2.27 12.25 15.66
C GLN A 153 3.18 12.93 14.65
N ALA A 154 2.60 13.42 13.55
CA ALA A 154 3.36 14.11 12.51
C ALA A 154 3.88 15.48 13.01
N GLY A 155 5.15 15.77 12.74
CA GLY A 155 5.68 17.14 12.87
C GLY A 155 5.25 18.04 11.70
N PRO A 156 5.55 19.36 11.75
CA PRO A 156 5.22 20.30 10.69
C PRO A 156 5.73 19.84 9.32
N GLY A 157 4.82 19.67 8.34
CA GLY A 157 5.14 19.21 6.98
C GLY A 157 5.59 17.74 6.88
N GLY A 158 5.60 17.01 8.00
CA GLY A 158 5.96 15.60 8.07
C GLY A 158 4.77 14.65 7.93
N ILE A 159 5.06 13.36 8.00
CA ILE A 159 4.06 12.28 8.05
C ILE A 159 4.39 11.37 9.24
N SER A 160 3.37 10.89 9.94
CA SER A 160 3.48 9.85 10.95
C SER A 160 2.79 8.59 10.44
N TRP A 161 3.54 7.52 10.24
CA TRP A 161 2.96 6.23 9.85
C TRP A 161 2.01 5.67 10.91
N PRO A 162 2.31 5.70 12.23
CA PRO A 162 1.37 5.24 13.24
C PRO A 162 0.02 5.97 13.13
N GLN A 163 0.03 7.30 13.05
CA GLN A 163 -1.18 8.10 12.92
C GLN A 163 -1.96 7.78 11.64
N GLN A 164 -1.26 7.64 10.51
CA GLN A 164 -1.89 7.35 9.21
C GLN A 164 -2.46 5.92 9.12
N LEU A 165 -1.88 4.97 9.85
CA LEU A 165 -2.39 3.61 10.02
C LEU A 165 -3.52 3.53 11.06
N GLY A 166 -3.84 4.63 11.73
CA GLY A 166 -4.95 4.73 12.67
C GLY A 166 -4.62 4.35 14.10
N PHE A 167 -3.36 4.40 14.51
CA PHE A 167 -2.95 4.25 15.92
C PHE A 167 -2.79 5.63 16.55
N GLN A 168 -3.83 6.10 17.24
CA GLN A 168 -3.92 7.41 17.87
C GLN A 168 -3.96 7.35 19.39
N GLY A 169 -4.03 6.16 19.98
CA GLY A 169 -3.88 5.99 21.44
C GLY A 169 -4.90 5.05 22.06
N ASP A 170 -5.93 4.61 21.31
CA ASP A 170 -6.96 3.73 21.82
C ASP A 170 -6.47 2.26 21.78
N PRO A 171 -6.51 1.52 22.89
CA PRO A 171 -6.10 0.11 22.91
C PRO A 171 -6.84 -0.78 21.90
N SER A 172 -8.06 -0.43 21.49
CA SER A 172 -8.83 -1.15 20.47
C SER A 172 -8.27 -1.00 19.05
N GLU A 173 -7.45 0.02 18.80
CA GLU A 173 -6.76 0.23 17.52
C GLU A 173 -5.66 -0.83 17.30
N GLY A 174 -5.19 -1.47 18.37
CA GLY A 174 -4.14 -2.49 18.35
C GLY A 174 -2.78 -2.00 18.82
N LEU A 175 -1.76 -2.84 18.64
CA LEU A 175 -0.38 -2.57 19.02
C LEU A 175 0.43 -2.21 17.77
N ALA A 176 1.01 -1.01 17.77
CA ALA A 176 1.91 -0.54 16.74
C ALA A 176 3.34 -0.46 17.30
N LEU A 177 4.28 -1.16 16.69
CA LEU A 177 5.69 -1.12 17.00
C LEU A 177 6.42 -0.28 15.95
N ALA A 178 6.90 0.89 16.36
CA ALA A 178 7.88 1.68 15.64
C ALA A 178 9.25 1.01 15.83
N CYS A 179 9.73 0.29 14.81
CA CYS A 179 11.00 -0.43 14.86
C CYS A 179 12.10 0.38 14.14
N GLY A 180 13.07 0.84 14.92
CA GLY A 180 14.28 1.52 14.46
C GLY A 180 15.41 0.53 14.17
N TRP A 181 16.29 0.87 13.22
CA TRP A 181 17.53 0.13 12.96
C TRP A 181 18.56 1.07 12.31
N GLU A 182 19.85 0.73 12.39
CA GLU A 182 20.91 1.58 11.85
C GLU A 182 20.99 1.51 10.31
N ALA A 183 20.39 2.48 9.62
CA ALA A 183 20.25 2.48 8.16
C ALA A 183 21.12 3.54 7.45
N ARG A 184 22.12 4.15 8.12
CA ARG A 184 23.02 5.15 7.52
C ARG A 184 24.37 4.56 7.08
N GLY A 185 25.24 5.40 6.52
CA GLY A 185 26.53 4.98 6.01
C GLY A 185 26.45 4.49 4.57
N ARG A 186 27.44 3.71 4.12
CA ARG A 186 27.49 3.22 2.73
C ARG A 186 26.31 2.27 2.45
N LEU A 187 25.72 2.37 1.26
CA LEU A 187 24.55 1.57 0.87
C LEU A 187 24.75 0.05 1.09
N ARG A 188 25.94 -0.47 0.76
CA ARG A 188 26.27 -1.88 1.01
C ARG A 188 26.22 -2.25 2.49
N HIS A 189 26.82 -1.43 3.36
CA HIS A 189 26.78 -1.69 4.80
C HIS A 189 25.36 -1.60 5.36
N ALA A 190 24.55 -0.64 4.90
CA ALA A 190 23.15 -0.54 5.30
C ALA A 190 22.34 -1.76 4.81
N TYR A 191 22.62 -2.26 3.61
CA TYR A 191 22.00 -3.48 3.07
C TYR A 191 22.40 -4.73 3.88
N ASP A 192 23.66 -4.85 4.27
CA ASP A 192 24.14 -5.97 5.08
C ASP A 192 23.54 -5.93 6.50
N ARG A 193 23.49 -4.74 7.14
CA ARG A 193 22.84 -4.57 8.45
C ARG A 193 21.34 -4.82 8.42
N ALA A 194 20.67 -4.50 7.31
CA ALA A 194 19.24 -4.80 7.16
C ALA A 194 18.96 -6.31 7.27
N ALA A 195 19.92 -7.17 6.90
CA ALA A 195 19.77 -8.61 7.09
C ALA A 195 19.84 -9.01 8.56
N GLY A 196 20.85 -8.52 9.29
CA GLY A 196 20.98 -8.76 10.74
C GLY A 196 19.75 -8.26 11.51
N ALA A 197 19.36 -7.00 11.28
CA ALA A 197 18.18 -6.41 11.91
C ALA A 197 16.89 -7.20 11.60
N GLY A 198 16.78 -7.78 10.40
CA GLY A 198 15.65 -8.62 10.05
C GLY A 198 15.65 -9.95 10.78
N ALA A 199 16.81 -10.62 10.90
CA ALA A 199 16.93 -11.86 11.66
C ALA A 199 16.54 -11.67 13.14
N ASP A 200 17.06 -10.61 13.78
CA ASP A 200 16.74 -10.27 15.17
C ASP A 200 15.24 -9.93 15.34
N LEU A 201 14.69 -9.20 14.37
CA LEU A 201 13.26 -8.88 14.31
C LEU A 201 12.38 -10.14 14.19
N GLY A 202 12.82 -11.16 13.45
CA GLY A 202 12.11 -12.44 13.30
C GLY A 202 11.90 -13.14 14.64
N ALA A 203 12.96 -13.24 15.46
CA ALA A 203 12.88 -13.84 16.79
C ALA A 203 11.94 -13.06 17.73
N MET A 204 11.97 -11.73 17.65
CA MET A 204 11.02 -10.89 18.40
C MET A 204 9.57 -11.12 17.95
N ILE A 205 9.32 -11.22 16.64
CA ILE A 205 7.97 -11.43 16.11
C ILE A 205 7.38 -12.74 16.63
N ASP A 206 8.19 -13.79 16.76
CA ASP A 206 7.73 -15.07 17.33
C ASP A 206 7.22 -14.90 18.77
N ASP A 207 7.96 -14.15 19.59
CA ASP A 207 7.55 -13.80 20.95
C ASP A 207 6.26 -12.98 20.96
N LEU A 208 6.18 -11.92 20.17
CA LEU A 208 5.00 -11.04 20.12
C LEU A 208 3.75 -11.76 19.63
N ALA A 209 3.88 -12.54 18.55
CA ALA A 209 2.77 -13.30 18.00
C ALA A 209 2.28 -14.38 18.98
N THR A 210 3.18 -14.97 19.75
CA THR A 210 2.81 -15.93 20.81
C THR A 210 2.05 -15.24 21.94
N LEU A 211 2.54 -14.10 22.42
CA LEU A 211 1.91 -13.35 23.51
C LEU A 211 0.56 -12.75 23.12
N ALA A 212 0.42 -12.28 21.88
CA ALA A 212 -0.82 -11.72 21.36
C ALA A 212 -1.83 -12.77 20.86
N GLY A 213 -1.40 -14.04 20.74
CA GLY A 213 -2.20 -15.15 20.23
C GLY A 213 -2.63 -14.98 18.76
N ARG A 214 -1.89 -14.19 17.97
CA ARG A 214 -2.23 -13.86 16.58
C ARG A 214 -0.99 -13.45 15.78
N PRO A 215 -0.99 -13.58 14.44
CA PRO A 215 0.14 -13.16 13.62
C PRO A 215 0.36 -11.64 13.66
N VAL A 216 1.60 -11.25 13.39
CA VAL A 216 2.05 -9.86 13.28
C VAL A 216 2.03 -9.42 11.81
N GLY A 217 1.53 -8.21 11.54
CA GLY A 217 1.63 -7.57 10.24
C GLY A 217 2.86 -6.67 10.14
N LEU A 218 3.48 -6.58 8.97
CA LEU A 218 4.68 -5.78 8.74
C LEU A 218 4.44 -4.74 7.64
N ILE A 219 5.00 -3.55 7.81
CA ILE A 219 5.10 -2.55 6.74
C ILE A 219 6.50 -1.97 6.69
N GLY A 220 7.15 -2.05 5.53
CA GLY A 220 8.55 -1.65 5.37
C GLY A 220 8.82 -0.87 4.10
N HIS A 221 9.51 0.26 4.21
CA HIS A 221 9.91 1.08 3.06
C HIS A 221 11.36 0.86 2.68
N SER A 222 11.66 0.79 1.38
CA SER A 222 13.04 0.72 0.89
C SER A 222 13.81 -0.44 1.54
N LEU A 223 14.96 -0.19 2.16
CA LEU A 223 15.70 -1.20 2.93
C LEU A 223 14.91 -1.78 4.12
N GLY A 224 13.93 -1.07 4.68
CA GLY A 224 12.99 -1.64 5.66
C GLY A 224 12.15 -2.78 5.09
N GLY A 225 11.91 -2.80 3.77
CA GLY A 225 11.32 -3.96 3.10
C GLY A 225 12.25 -5.17 3.07
N ARG A 226 13.56 -4.96 2.96
CA ARG A 226 14.56 -6.03 3.14
C ARG A 226 14.55 -6.55 4.58
N VAL A 227 14.52 -5.66 5.59
CA VAL A 227 14.37 -6.06 6.99
C VAL A 227 13.13 -6.95 7.17
N ALA A 228 11.99 -6.57 6.60
CA ALA A 228 10.76 -7.37 6.66
C ALA A 228 10.90 -8.76 6.01
N LEU A 229 11.52 -8.85 4.84
CA LEU A 229 11.73 -10.13 4.14
C LEU A 229 12.74 -11.02 4.87
N GLN A 230 13.75 -10.44 5.51
CA GLN A 230 14.72 -11.18 6.31
C GLN A 230 14.09 -11.67 7.61
N ALA A 231 13.23 -10.86 8.25
CA ALA A 231 12.40 -11.31 9.37
C ALA A 231 11.47 -12.47 8.96
N LEU A 232 10.85 -12.39 7.77
CA LEU A 232 10.04 -13.47 7.24
C LEU A 232 10.81 -14.78 7.06
N ALA A 233 12.05 -14.70 6.59
CA ALA A 233 12.88 -15.89 6.39
C ALA A 233 13.29 -16.58 7.71
N HIS A 234 13.29 -15.84 8.83
CA HIS A 234 13.76 -16.32 10.13
C HIS A 234 12.65 -16.60 11.15
N ALA A 235 11.44 -16.07 10.95
CA ALA A 235 10.31 -16.27 11.86
C ALA A 235 9.75 -17.70 11.80
N ALA A 236 9.07 -18.11 12.86
CA ALA A 236 8.33 -19.36 12.89
C ALA A 236 7.07 -19.31 11.98
N PRO A 237 6.62 -20.47 11.45
CA PRO A 237 5.42 -20.54 10.61
C PRO A 237 4.19 -19.90 11.27
N GLY A 238 3.46 -19.08 10.50
CA GLY A 238 2.23 -18.45 10.96
C GLY A 238 2.40 -17.30 11.96
N ARG A 239 3.64 -16.86 12.25
CA ARG A 239 3.90 -15.70 13.13
C ARG A 239 3.81 -14.36 12.41
N ILE A 240 4.09 -14.34 11.12
CA ILE A 240 3.87 -13.19 10.24
C ILE A 240 2.64 -13.47 9.37
N GLY A 241 1.68 -12.55 9.41
CA GLY A 241 0.41 -12.68 8.70
C GLY A 241 0.48 -12.04 7.31
N ARG A 242 0.65 -10.72 7.27
CA ARG A 242 0.74 -9.97 6.02
C ARG A 242 1.85 -8.91 6.06
N ILE A 243 2.57 -8.79 4.96
CA ILE A 243 3.65 -7.81 4.76
C ILE A 243 3.26 -6.84 3.64
N VAL A 244 3.38 -5.54 3.90
CA VAL A 244 3.28 -4.48 2.89
C VAL A 244 4.68 -3.91 2.63
N LEU A 245 5.20 -4.16 1.43
CA LEU A 245 6.52 -3.71 0.99
C LEU A 245 6.36 -2.42 0.17
N LEU A 246 6.92 -1.33 0.63
CA LEU A 246 6.82 -0.01 0.00
C LEU A 246 8.10 0.31 -0.78
N ASN A 247 8.11 0.11 -2.10
CA ASN A 247 9.30 0.24 -2.95
C ASN A 247 10.53 -0.45 -2.31
N ALA A 248 10.37 -1.71 -1.92
CA ALA A 248 11.39 -2.43 -1.16
C ALA A 248 12.71 -2.54 -1.94
N ALA A 249 13.80 -2.14 -1.28
CA ALA A 249 15.14 -2.18 -1.82
C ALA A 249 15.74 -3.57 -1.59
N GLU A 250 15.17 -4.56 -2.28
CA GLU A 250 15.59 -5.95 -2.24
C GLU A 250 15.59 -6.54 -3.67
N PHE A 251 16.24 -7.69 -3.84
CA PHE A 251 16.25 -8.43 -5.09
C PHE A 251 15.16 -9.51 -5.16
N GLN A 252 14.73 -9.82 -6.37
CA GLN A 252 13.70 -10.84 -6.65
C GLN A 252 14.07 -12.22 -6.09
N ASP A 253 15.33 -12.63 -6.23
CA ASP A 253 15.84 -13.92 -5.74
C ASP A 253 15.81 -14.00 -4.21
N ALA A 254 16.20 -12.94 -3.50
CA ALA A 254 16.13 -12.88 -2.04
C ALA A 254 14.68 -12.90 -1.54
N ALA A 255 13.77 -12.17 -2.20
CA ALA A 255 12.34 -12.24 -1.87
C ALA A 255 11.78 -13.65 -2.10
N GLN A 256 12.20 -14.32 -3.17
CA GLN A 256 11.79 -15.69 -3.48
C GLN A 256 12.29 -16.68 -2.42
N SER A 257 13.56 -16.59 -2.02
CA SER A 257 14.10 -17.37 -0.89
C SER A 257 13.35 -17.13 0.41
N ALA A 258 12.96 -15.88 0.72
CA ALA A 258 12.16 -15.58 1.91
C ALA A 258 10.77 -16.25 1.86
N LEU A 259 10.12 -16.27 0.68
CA LEU A 259 8.84 -16.97 0.49
C LEU A 259 8.95 -18.49 0.53
N ASP A 260 10.12 -19.04 0.20
CA ASP A 260 10.39 -20.47 0.28
C ASP A 260 10.70 -20.95 1.71
N SER A 261 10.80 -20.03 2.67
CA SER A 261 10.87 -20.37 4.10
C SER A 261 9.52 -20.92 4.62
N PRO A 262 9.52 -21.66 5.75
CA PRO A 262 8.29 -22.13 6.37
C PRO A 262 7.28 -21.02 6.70
N ALA A 263 7.74 -19.89 7.25
CA ALA A 263 6.88 -18.72 7.49
C ALA A 263 6.46 -18.03 6.18
N GLY A 264 7.38 -17.94 5.22
CA GLY A 264 7.14 -17.37 3.89
C GLY A 264 6.00 -18.03 3.12
N ARG A 265 5.81 -19.35 3.28
CA ARG A 265 4.70 -20.08 2.67
C ARG A 265 3.33 -19.75 3.28
N MET A 266 3.29 -19.25 4.50
CA MET A 266 2.05 -18.93 5.23
C MET A 266 1.71 -17.44 5.20
N ALA A 267 2.72 -16.57 5.08
CA ALA A 267 2.52 -15.13 5.04
C ALA A 267 2.02 -14.65 3.68
N GLU A 268 1.23 -13.59 3.69
CA GLU A 268 0.81 -12.86 2.49
C GLU A 268 1.71 -11.63 2.26
N VAL A 269 2.03 -11.32 1.01
CA VAL A 269 2.87 -10.16 0.67
C VAL A 269 2.19 -9.28 -0.38
N LEU A 270 2.09 -7.99 -0.05
CA LEU A 270 1.73 -6.92 -0.95
C LEU A 270 2.98 -6.13 -1.32
N ASN A 271 3.46 -6.29 -2.55
CA ASN A 271 4.59 -5.57 -3.08
C ASN A 271 4.14 -4.30 -3.79
N VAL A 272 4.19 -3.18 -3.07
CA VAL A 272 3.81 -1.87 -3.59
C VAL A 272 4.99 -1.28 -4.34
N THR A 273 4.82 -1.09 -5.64
CA THR A 273 5.85 -0.62 -6.57
C THR A 273 5.42 0.65 -7.28
N ALA A 274 6.38 1.40 -7.80
CA ALA A 274 6.11 2.53 -8.70
C ALA A 274 7.24 2.63 -9.72
N ARG A 275 6.92 2.93 -10.98
CA ARG A 275 7.93 3.22 -12.01
C ARG A 275 8.62 4.56 -11.78
N GLU A 276 8.02 5.43 -10.97
CA GLU A 276 8.69 6.59 -10.36
C GLU A 276 9.97 6.19 -9.58
N ASN A 277 10.09 4.94 -9.14
CA ASN A 277 11.21 4.40 -8.39
C ASN A 277 12.33 3.80 -9.26
N ASP A 278 12.15 3.68 -10.58
CA ASP A 278 13.02 2.84 -11.43
C ASP A 278 14.51 3.23 -11.37
N LEU A 279 14.83 4.51 -11.14
CA LEU A 279 16.22 4.97 -10.96
C LEU A 279 16.86 4.42 -9.68
N PHE A 280 16.10 4.34 -8.59
CA PHE A 280 16.59 3.80 -7.32
C PHE A 280 16.80 2.30 -7.42
N ASP A 281 15.88 1.60 -8.09
CA ASP A 281 16.01 0.18 -8.40
C ASP A 281 17.25 -0.08 -9.27
N PHE A 282 17.49 0.75 -10.28
CA PHE A 282 18.71 0.66 -11.10
C PHE A 282 19.98 0.90 -10.27
N ALA A 283 20.00 1.93 -9.44
CA ALA A 283 21.15 2.20 -8.57
C ALA A 283 21.42 1.03 -7.62
N LEU A 284 20.38 0.42 -7.03
CA LEU A 284 20.50 -0.77 -6.20
C LEU A 284 21.15 -1.94 -6.98
N GLU A 285 20.61 -2.26 -8.16
CA GLU A 285 21.11 -3.34 -9.02
C GLU A 285 22.59 -3.15 -9.35
N GLN A 286 22.98 -1.94 -9.75
CA GLN A 286 24.36 -1.64 -10.13
C GLN A 286 25.31 -1.64 -8.92
N LEU A 287 24.96 -0.93 -7.84
CA LEU A 287 25.84 -0.74 -6.69
C LEU A 287 26.00 -2.01 -5.84
N LEU A 288 24.95 -2.82 -5.73
CA LEU A 288 24.96 -3.99 -4.86
C LEU A 288 25.21 -5.31 -5.59
N SER A 289 24.88 -5.39 -6.89
CA SER A 289 25.02 -6.64 -7.65
C SER A 289 25.77 -6.51 -8.97
N ARG A 290 26.23 -5.30 -9.34
CA ARG A 290 26.80 -5.02 -10.66
C ARG A 290 25.86 -5.44 -11.80
N GLY A 291 24.56 -5.25 -11.60
CA GLY A 291 23.50 -5.58 -12.57
C GLY A 291 23.18 -7.07 -12.71
N ARG A 292 23.74 -7.93 -11.87
CA ARG A 292 23.54 -9.39 -11.96
C ARG A 292 22.22 -9.86 -11.36
N ARG A 293 21.64 -9.08 -10.45
CA ARG A 293 20.39 -9.37 -9.76
C ARG A 293 19.38 -8.29 -10.10
N ARG A 294 18.09 -8.66 -10.11
CA ARG A 294 16.99 -7.76 -10.47
C ARG A 294 16.27 -7.27 -9.22
N ALA A 295 16.01 -5.97 -9.16
CA ALA A 295 15.29 -5.34 -8.06
C ALA A 295 13.83 -5.78 -8.00
N LEU A 296 13.28 -5.82 -6.79
CA LEU A 296 11.92 -6.25 -6.50
C LEU A 296 10.85 -5.30 -7.06
N GLY A 297 11.22 -4.06 -7.43
CA GLY A 297 10.37 -3.15 -8.19
C GLY A 297 9.89 -3.72 -9.53
N ALA A 298 10.55 -4.76 -10.06
CA ALA A 298 10.11 -5.48 -11.25
C ALA A 298 9.00 -6.53 -10.98
N GLY A 299 8.54 -6.67 -9.74
CA GLY A 299 7.65 -7.74 -9.29
C GLY A 299 8.41 -9.02 -8.95
N LEU A 300 7.71 -10.10 -8.60
CA LEU A 300 8.36 -11.40 -8.36
C LEU A 300 8.62 -12.13 -9.69
N ALA A 301 9.73 -12.88 -9.77
CA ALA A 301 10.09 -13.59 -11.01
C ALA A 301 9.12 -14.74 -11.35
N GLN A 302 8.49 -15.34 -10.34
CA GLN A 302 7.51 -16.42 -10.48
C GLN A 302 6.25 -16.04 -9.72
N ALA A 303 5.08 -16.20 -10.35
CA ALA A 303 3.82 -15.92 -9.69
C ALA A 303 3.63 -16.85 -8.47
N ARG A 304 3.12 -16.29 -7.37
CA ARG A 304 2.84 -17.02 -6.13
C ARG A 304 1.44 -16.65 -5.62
N ALA A 305 0.71 -17.63 -5.08
CA ALA A 305 -0.66 -17.44 -4.58
C ALA A 305 -0.74 -16.53 -3.34
N ASN A 306 0.36 -16.33 -2.63
CA ASN A 306 0.48 -15.44 -1.47
C ASN A 306 1.23 -14.12 -1.77
N TRP A 307 1.41 -13.76 -3.05
CA TRP A 307 2.08 -12.51 -3.48
C TRP A 307 1.25 -11.68 -4.46
N VAL A 308 1.10 -10.38 -4.22
CA VAL A 308 0.46 -9.44 -5.15
C VAL A 308 1.34 -8.21 -5.36
N ASP A 309 1.60 -7.87 -6.62
CA ASP A 309 2.24 -6.62 -7.00
C ASP A 309 1.19 -5.52 -7.21
N LEU A 310 1.40 -4.36 -6.58
CA LEU A 310 0.53 -3.19 -6.67
C LEU A 310 1.32 -2.00 -7.21
N GLN A 311 1.14 -1.67 -8.50
CA GLN A 311 1.89 -0.57 -9.12
C GLN A 311 1.14 0.77 -9.00
N ILE A 312 1.45 1.55 -7.97
CA ILE A 312 0.65 2.71 -7.53
C ILE A 312 0.80 3.99 -8.38
N ASP A 313 1.51 3.91 -9.49
CA ASP A 313 1.57 4.98 -10.49
C ASP A 313 0.94 4.58 -11.83
N ASP A 314 0.37 3.37 -11.92
CA ASP A 314 -0.41 2.90 -13.06
C ASP A 314 -1.89 3.31 -12.94
N ALA A 315 -2.46 3.85 -14.02
CA ALA A 315 -3.81 4.40 -14.01
C ALA A 315 -4.87 3.33 -13.72
N ALA A 316 -4.73 2.14 -14.31
CA ALA A 316 -5.67 1.03 -14.10
C ALA A 316 -5.59 0.51 -12.65
N THR A 317 -4.39 0.47 -12.07
CA THR A 317 -4.22 0.17 -10.63
C THR A 317 -4.92 1.21 -9.74
N LEU A 318 -4.79 2.50 -10.06
CA LEU A 318 -5.45 3.57 -9.29
C LEU A 318 -6.99 3.52 -9.41
N GLU A 319 -7.52 3.20 -10.60
CA GLU A 319 -8.94 2.98 -10.83
C GLU A 319 -9.47 1.75 -10.07
N ALA A 320 -8.70 0.66 -10.03
CA ALA A 320 -9.01 -0.52 -9.24
C ALA A 320 -9.07 -0.19 -7.74
N LEU A 321 -8.12 0.59 -7.22
CA LEU A 321 -8.15 1.03 -5.82
C LEU A 321 -9.36 1.91 -5.52
N GLU A 322 -9.73 2.83 -6.41
CA GLU A 322 -10.92 3.66 -6.25
C GLU A 322 -12.21 2.82 -6.25
N THR A 323 -12.30 1.83 -7.14
CA THR A 323 -13.41 0.85 -7.18
C THR A 323 -13.54 0.06 -5.88
N LEU A 324 -12.41 -0.25 -5.24
CA LEU A 324 -12.35 -0.92 -3.94
C LEU A 324 -12.60 0.02 -2.75
N GLY A 325 -12.87 1.30 -2.99
CA GLY A 325 -13.15 2.29 -1.94
C GLY A 325 -11.91 3.01 -1.39
N PHE A 326 -10.78 2.93 -2.09
CA PHE A 326 -9.50 3.58 -1.72
C PHE A 326 -9.09 4.62 -2.76
N PRO A 327 -9.83 5.74 -2.89
CA PRO A 327 -9.48 6.81 -3.82
C PRO A 327 -8.07 7.31 -3.50
N THR A 328 -7.21 7.27 -4.50
CA THR A 328 -5.79 7.55 -4.37
C THR A 328 -5.42 8.68 -5.32
N ALA A 329 -4.61 9.62 -4.84
CA ALA A 329 -4.22 10.77 -5.65
C ALA A 329 -3.60 10.32 -6.97
N ARG A 330 -4.06 10.94 -8.07
CA ARG A 330 -3.56 10.70 -9.43
C ARG A 330 -2.36 11.59 -9.74
N GLY A 331 -1.66 11.25 -10.82
CA GLY A 331 -0.49 11.98 -11.31
C GLY A 331 0.81 11.21 -11.06
N ALA A 332 1.59 11.07 -12.14
CA ALA A 332 2.92 10.49 -12.07
C ALA A 332 3.94 11.55 -11.63
N ARG A 333 4.85 11.15 -10.76
CA ARG A 333 6.04 11.90 -10.36
C ARG A 333 7.26 11.29 -11.02
N LEU A 334 8.21 12.12 -11.41
CA LEU A 334 9.51 11.63 -11.86
C LEU A 334 10.40 11.37 -10.64
N MET A 335 11.09 10.23 -10.62
CA MET A 335 12.16 9.92 -9.66
C MET A 335 11.73 10.04 -8.19
N SER A 336 10.59 9.44 -7.82
CA SER A 336 10.04 9.51 -6.46
C SER A 336 10.16 8.17 -5.72
N HIS A 337 11.14 8.08 -4.82
CA HIS A 337 11.31 6.90 -3.97
C HIS A 337 10.25 6.80 -2.86
N TRP A 338 9.78 7.94 -2.38
CA TRP A 338 8.87 8.07 -1.23
C TRP A 338 7.39 8.08 -1.63
N THR A 339 7.08 7.94 -2.92
CA THR A 339 5.72 7.93 -3.43
C THR A 339 4.78 6.96 -2.70
N PRO A 340 5.19 5.75 -2.26
CA PRO A 340 4.26 4.81 -1.63
C PRO A 340 3.68 5.29 -0.31
N TYR A 341 4.35 6.20 0.40
CA TYR A 341 3.83 6.75 1.66
C TYR A 341 3.56 8.26 1.58
N ARG A 342 3.88 8.92 0.45
CA ARG A 342 3.57 10.35 0.22
C ARG A 342 2.43 10.59 -0.76
N ARG A 343 1.96 9.55 -1.47
CA ARG A 343 0.77 9.64 -2.32
C ARG A 343 -0.46 9.56 -1.41
N GLN A 344 -1.31 10.58 -1.47
CA GLN A 344 -2.51 10.67 -0.64
C GLN A 344 -3.48 9.52 -0.97
N GLY A 345 -4.15 9.00 0.05
CA GLY A 345 -5.13 7.91 -0.06
C GLY A 345 -4.58 6.51 0.22
N LEU A 346 -3.27 6.27 0.01
CA LEU A 346 -2.69 4.92 0.14
C LEU A 346 -2.70 4.36 1.57
N PHE A 347 -2.59 5.21 2.61
CA PHE A 347 -2.60 4.71 3.99
C PHE A 347 -3.94 4.12 4.42
N ALA A 348 -5.07 4.59 3.87
CA ALA A 348 -6.37 3.96 4.11
C ALA A 348 -6.38 2.52 3.58
N PHE A 349 -5.79 2.31 2.39
CA PHE A 349 -5.59 0.97 1.83
C PHE A 349 -4.64 0.12 2.68
N TYR A 350 -3.48 0.65 3.08
CA TYR A 350 -2.53 -0.11 3.90
C TYR A 350 -3.11 -0.50 5.26
N ARG A 351 -3.85 0.41 5.91
CA ARG A 351 -4.56 0.13 7.16
C ARG A 351 -5.56 -1.00 6.97
N ALA A 352 -6.40 -0.94 5.94
CA ALA A 352 -7.35 -2.00 5.66
C ALA A 352 -6.62 -3.33 5.39
N ALA A 353 -5.54 -3.30 4.59
CA ALA A 353 -4.79 -4.48 4.23
C ALA A 353 -4.12 -5.16 5.45
N LEU A 354 -3.61 -4.37 6.40
CA LEU A 354 -2.85 -4.87 7.56
C LEU A 354 -3.73 -5.13 8.79
N CYS A 355 -4.66 -4.25 9.11
CA CYS A 355 -5.52 -4.37 10.29
C CYS A 355 -6.75 -5.24 10.03
N HIS A 356 -7.21 -5.33 8.78
CA HIS A 356 -8.40 -6.08 8.38
C HIS A 356 -8.11 -6.94 7.13
N PRO A 357 -7.13 -7.85 7.16
CA PRO A 357 -6.70 -8.61 5.98
C PRO A 357 -7.83 -9.43 5.34
N TRP A 358 -8.82 -9.85 6.14
CA TRP A 358 -10.04 -10.53 5.68
C TRP A 358 -10.94 -9.67 4.80
N ALA A 359 -10.87 -8.34 4.91
CA ALA A 359 -11.63 -7.41 4.06
C ALA A 359 -10.96 -7.20 2.69
N LEU A 360 -9.65 -7.48 2.61
CA LEU A 360 -8.86 -7.37 1.39
C LEU A 360 -8.07 -8.67 1.14
N PRO A 361 -8.75 -9.79 0.85
CA PRO A 361 -8.06 -11.03 0.52
C PRO A 361 -7.28 -10.86 -0.79
N LEU A 362 -6.11 -11.50 -0.91
CA LEU A 362 -5.26 -11.33 -2.11
C LEU A 362 -5.96 -11.72 -3.41
N GLY A 363 -6.89 -12.69 -3.37
CA GLY A 363 -7.70 -13.07 -4.53
C GLY A 363 -8.57 -11.93 -5.06
N LEU A 364 -9.18 -11.14 -4.18
CA LEU A 364 -9.94 -9.95 -4.55
C LEU A 364 -9.03 -8.91 -5.21
N LEU A 365 -7.87 -8.65 -4.61
CA LEU A 365 -6.90 -7.71 -5.18
C LEU A 365 -6.45 -8.16 -6.57
N ARG A 366 -6.09 -9.43 -6.75
CA ARG A 366 -5.69 -9.97 -8.07
C ARG A 366 -6.80 -9.87 -9.11
N HIS A 367 -8.06 -9.98 -8.71
CA HIS A 367 -9.18 -9.88 -9.62
C HIS A 367 -9.35 -8.46 -10.18
N HIS A 368 -9.11 -7.44 -9.35
CA HIS A 368 -9.24 -6.03 -9.77
C HIS A 368 -7.97 -5.46 -10.40
N LEU A 369 -6.80 -5.97 -10.03
CA LEU A 369 -5.52 -5.40 -10.47
C LEU A 369 -5.14 -5.82 -11.89
N PRO A 370 -4.39 -4.97 -12.62
CA PRO A 370 -3.89 -5.30 -13.95
C PRO A 370 -3.01 -6.56 -13.94
N VAL A 371 -3.24 -7.45 -14.90
CA VAL A 371 -2.46 -8.70 -15.05
C VAL A 371 -0.99 -8.41 -15.36
N ARG A 372 -0.72 -7.32 -16.08
CA ARG A 372 0.64 -6.92 -16.45
C ARG A 372 0.93 -5.52 -15.90
N PRO A 373 2.00 -5.35 -15.11
CA PRO A 373 2.43 -4.03 -14.70
C PRO A 373 2.99 -3.26 -15.91
N GLN A 374 3.02 -1.93 -15.81
CA GLN A 374 3.68 -1.09 -16.82
C GLN A 374 5.17 -1.45 -16.88
N PRO A 375 5.82 -1.31 -18.04
CA PRO A 375 7.24 -1.66 -18.18
C PRO A 375 8.14 -0.69 -17.42
N ARG A 376 9.36 -1.14 -17.12
CA ARG A 376 10.45 -0.32 -16.57
C ARG A 376 10.72 0.87 -17.49
N TRP A 377 11.02 2.02 -16.90
CA TRP A 377 11.29 3.31 -17.53
C TRP A 377 10.08 3.95 -18.22
N SER A 378 8.87 3.42 -18.01
CA SER A 378 7.64 3.97 -18.61
C SER A 378 7.38 5.43 -18.20
N ARG A 379 7.82 5.87 -17.01
CA ARG A 379 7.68 7.27 -16.56
C ARG A 379 8.68 8.23 -17.20
N LEU A 380 9.80 7.74 -17.70
CA LEU A 380 10.74 8.55 -18.48
C LEU A 380 10.28 8.68 -19.94
N ARG A 381 9.50 7.72 -20.43
CA ARG A 381 8.98 7.67 -21.81
C ARG A 381 7.64 8.35 -21.98
N ALA A 382 6.79 8.32 -20.95
CA ALA A 382 5.63 9.18 -20.87
C ALA A 382 6.17 10.61 -20.70
N GLY A 383 6.13 11.42 -21.76
CA GLY A 383 6.59 12.81 -21.72
C GLY A 383 5.96 13.59 -20.56
N PRO A 384 6.48 14.78 -20.23
CA PRO A 384 5.92 15.59 -19.16
C PRO A 384 4.41 15.74 -19.37
N VAL A 385 3.63 15.52 -18.31
CA VAL A 385 2.20 15.80 -18.32
C VAL A 385 2.07 17.25 -18.77
N SER A 386 1.47 17.47 -19.94
CA SER A 386 1.16 18.83 -20.39
C SER A 386 0.40 19.50 -19.25
N LEU A 387 0.96 20.59 -18.72
CA LEU A 387 0.24 21.54 -17.88
C LEU A 387 -0.87 22.15 -18.75
N GLY A 388 -1.96 21.41 -18.91
CA GLY A 388 -3.14 21.84 -19.61
C GLY A 388 -3.89 22.83 -18.73
N GLY A 389 -3.78 24.11 -19.08
CA GLY A 389 -4.80 25.11 -18.75
C GLY A 389 -4.45 26.12 -17.66
N MET A 390 -3.50 27.02 -17.93
CA MET A 390 -3.72 28.44 -17.61
C MET A 390 -3.95 29.17 -18.93
N ARG A 391 -5.22 29.35 -19.28
CA ARG A 391 -5.63 30.49 -20.09
C ARG A 391 -5.88 31.64 -19.12
N ALA A 392 -5.09 32.69 -19.25
CA ALA A 392 -5.50 34.07 -19.05
C ALA A 392 -4.82 34.88 -20.16
#